data_AF-A0A328KXC3-F1
#
_entry.id   AF-A0A328KXC3-F1
#
_cell.length_a   1.000
_cell.length_b   1.000
_cell.length_c   1.000
_cell.angle_alpha   90.00
_cell.angle_beta   90.00
_cell.angle_gamma   90.00
#
_symmetry.space_group_name_H-M   'P 1'
#
loop_
_entity.id
_entity.type
_entity.pdbx_description
1 polymer ?
#
loop_
_entity_poly.entity_id
_entity_poly.type
_entity_poly.pdbx_seq_one_letter_code
_entity_poly.pdbx_strand_id
1 'polypeptide(L)'
;MPGLLQVVFKTDFGLTVNLSDYSGAQLFSETQSRYVVSVTSDQQAAFEAFAQERGVFVQQLGTVTDEPTIHVTTAERAYILNKPNLESLWQHALPTLLNPS
;
A
#
# COMPACT_ATOMS: atom_id res chain seq x y z
N MET A 1 3.03 6.00 3.91
CA MET A 1 2.37 5.82 2.59
C MET A 1 3.29 5.19 1.57
N PRO A 2 4.55 5.63 1.40
CA PRO A 2 5.45 5.04 0.40
C PRO A 2 5.52 3.51 0.49
N GLY A 3 5.65 2.97 1.71
CA GLY A 3 5.72 1.52 1.93
C GLY A 3 4.48 0.73 1.47
N LEU A 4 3.26 1.29 1.59
CA LEU A 4 2.04 0.61 1.12
C LEU A 4 1.95 0.63 -0.40
N LEU A 5 2.28 1.75 -1.04
CA LEU A 5 2.16 1.90 -2.48
C LEU A 5 3.26 1.15 -3.24
N GLN A 6 4.45 1.04 -2.65
CA GLN A 6 5.59 0.35 -3.25
C GLN A 6 5.41 -1.16 -3.34
N VAL A 7 4.45 -1.77 -2.62
CA VAL A 7 4.24 -3.23 -2.65
C VAL A 7 3.88 -3.76 -4.04
N VAL A 8 3.39 -2.90 -4.93
CA VAL A 8 3.06 -3.22 -6.33
C VAL A 8 4.00 -2.57 -7.35
N PHE A 9 5.04 -1.85 -6.91
CA PHE A 9 6.03 -1.31 -7.84
C PHE A 9 6.83 -2.45 -8.46
N LYS A 10 7.28 -2.29 -9.70
CA LYS A 10 7.99 -3.31 -10.50
C LYS A 10 7.18 -4.59 -10.80
N THR A 11 5.89 -4.61 -10.53
CA THR A 11 4.96 -5.68 -10.97
C THR A 11 3.93 -5.13 -11.95
N ASP A 12 3.15 -5.99 -12.60
CA ASP A 12 2.04 -5.56 -13.47
C ASP A 12 0.74 -5.31 -12.70
N PHE A 13 0.74 -5.51 -11.37
CA PHE A 13 -0.43 -5.42 -10.52
C PHE A 13 -0.74 -4.01 -10.03
N GLY A 14 -1.98 -3.81 -9.61
CA GLY A 14 -2.44 -2.67 -8.80
C GLY A 14 -2.92 -3.10 -7.43
N LEU A 15 -3.63 -2.21 -6.75
CA LEU A 15 -4.22 -2.51 -5.45
C LEU A 15 -5.47 -1.68 -5.19
N THR A 16 -6.42 -2.27 -4.48
CA THR A 16 -7.56 -1.58 -3.88
C THR A 16 -7.47 -1.71 -2.38
N VAL A 17 -7.39 -0.59 -1.66
CA VAL A 17 -7.34 -0.55 -0.19
C VAL A 17 -8.40 0.36 0.40
N ASN A 18 -8.97 -0.09 1.51
CA ASN A 18 -9.91 0.67 2.31
C ASN A 18 -9.25 1.04 3.64
N LEU A 19 -8.98 2.33 3.79
CA LEU A 19 -8.36 2.97 4.95
C LEU A 19 -9.32 4.01 5.55
N SER A 20 -10.64 3.75 5.49
CA SER A 20 -11.66 4.69 5.99
C SER A 20 -11.53 5.01 7.48
N ASP A 21 -10.86 4.14 8.24
CA ASP A 21 -10.54 4.35 9.66
C ASP A 21 -9.34 5.29 9.87
N TYR A 22 -8.66 5.70 8.80
CA TYR A 22 -7.47 6.54 8.84
C TYR A 22 -7.70 7.84 8.08
N SER A 23 -7.25 8.92 8.70
CA SER A 23 -7.09 10.21 8.04
C SER A 23 -5.98 10.17 7.00
N GLY A 24 -6.07 11.04 6.00
CA GLY A 24 -5.02 11.27 5.03
C GLY A 24 -3.67 11.66 5.67
N ALA A 25 -3.65 12.25 6.87
CA ALA A 25 -2.41 12.55 7.59
C ALA A 25 -1.75 11.29 8.19
N GLN A 26 -2.55 10.37 8.75
CA GLN A 26 -2.04 9.11 9.33
C GLN A 26 -1.37 8.21 8.30
N LEU A 27 -1.75 8.37 7.03
CA LEU A 27 -1.10 7.73 5.90
C LEU A 27 0.39 8.09 5.79
N PHE A 28 0.83 9.24 6.28
CA PHE A 28 2.25 9.66 6.28
C PHE A 28 2.92 9.54 7.64
N SER A 29 2.24 8.96 8.63
CA SER A 29 2.86 8.69 9.93
C SER A 29 4.01 7.69 9.79
N GLU A 30 5.15 7.99 10.43
CA GLU A 30 6.31 7.09 10.53
C GLU A 30 6.33 6.32 11.86
N THR A 31 5.16 6.03 12.44
CA THR A 31 5.09 5.13 13.60
C THR A 31 5.80 3.81 13.29
N GLN A 32 6.81 3.49 14.09
CA GLN A 32 7.66 2.31 13.96
C GLN A 32 6.87 1.00 14.11
N SER A 33 7.50 -0.12 13.75
CA SER A 33 7.01 -1.48 13.98
C SER A 33 5.70 -1.83 13.24
N ARG A 34 5.53 -1.34 12.02
CA ARG A 34 4.42 -1.70 11.13
C ARG A 34 4.93 -2.37 9.87
N TYR A 35 4.28 -3.45 9.47
CA TYR A 35 4.59 -4.22 8.27
C TYR A 35 3.36 -4.32 7.38
N VAL A 36 3.57 -4.37 6.07
CA VAL A 36 2.54 -4.71 5.08
C VAL A 36 2.91 -6.05 4.49
N VAL A 37 1.96 -6.98 4.48
CA VAL A 37 2.16 -8.36 3.98
C VAL A 37 1.04 -8.65 2.99
N SER A 38 1.39 -9.20 1.83
CA SER A 38 0.44 -9.75 0.87
C SER A 38 0.42 -11.27 1.00
N VAL A 39 -0.77 -11.84 1.06
CA VAL A 39 -1.02 -13.30 1.04
C VAL A 39 -1.99 -13.62 -0.08
N THR A 40 -1.94 -14.85 -0.58
CA THR A 40 -2.96 -15.33 -1.52
C THR A 40 -4.31 -15.47 -0.81
N SER A 41 -5.41 -15.33 -1.54
CA SER A 41 -6.76 -15.33 -0.95
C SER A 41 -7.10 -16.64 -0.23
N ASP A 42 -6.57 -17.77 -0.70
CA ASP A 42 -6.71 -19.08 -0.08
C ASP A 42 -5.91 -19.24 1.23
N GLN A 43 -4.93 -18.37 1.48
CA GLN A 43 -4.11 -18.38 2.70
C GLN A 43 -4.53 -17.34 3.74
N GLN A 44 -5.44 -16.42 3.41
CA GLN A 44 -5.83 -15.32 4.30
C GLN A 44 -6.26 -15.81 5.69
N ALA A 45 -7.22 -16.72 5.75
CA ALA A 45 -7.75 -17.22 7.03
C ALA A 45 -6.69 -17.93 7.86
N ALA A 46 -5.81 -18.71 7.23
CA ALA A 46 -4.72 -19.41 7.91
C ALA A 46 -3.68 -18.44 8.48
N PHE A 47 -3.35 -17.37 7.73
CA PHE A 47 -2.44 -16.32 8.18
C PHE A 47 -3.02 -15.54 9.37
N GLU A 48 -4.29 -15.15 9.31
CA GLU A 48 -4.96 -14.41 10.39
C GLU A 48 -5.04 -15.24 11.68
N ALA A 49 -5.38 -16.54 11.57
CA ALA A 49 -5.37 -17.46 12.70
C ALA A 49 -3.97 -17.59 13.32
N PHE A 50 -2.94 -17.78 12.49
CA PHE A 50 -1.56 -17.85 12.95
C PHE A 50 -1.10 -16.56 13.65
N ALA A 51 -1.46 -15.39 13.11
CA ALA A 51 -1.14 -14.10 13.73
C ALA A 51 -1.81 -13.95 15.11
N GLN A 52 -3.09 -14.34 15.21
CA GLN A 52 -3.83 -14.33 16.46
C GLN A 52 -3.19 -15.26 17.51
N GLU A 53 -2.79 -16.47 17.13
CA GLU A 53 -2.07 -17.42 18.01
C GLU A 53 -0.76 -16.84 18.55
N ARG A 54 -0.10 -15.97 17.78
CA ARG A 54 1.14 -15.28 18.17
C ARG A 54 0.90 -13.95 18.91
N GLY A 55 -0.35 -13.56 19.13
CA GLY A 55 -0.69 -12.28 19.77
C GLY A 55 -0.34 -11.07 18.91
N VAL A 56 -0.26 -11.23 17.58
CA VAL A 56 0.04 -10.16 16.63
C VAL A 56 -1.27 -9.60 16.10
N PHE A 57 -1.48 -8.29 16.26
CA PHE A 57 -2.61 -7.60 15.65
C PHE A 57 -2.41 -7.51 14.13
N VAL A 58 -3.43 -7.91 13.38
CA VAL A 58 -3.48 -7.78 11.92
C VAL A 58 -4.78 -7.13 11.50
N GLN A 59 -4.72 -6.36 10.42
CA GLN A 59 -5.88 -5.75 9.78
C GLN A 59 -5.74 -5.95 8.28
N GLN A 60 -6.80 -6.48 7.65
CA GLN A 60 -6.88 -6.51 6.20
C GLN A 60 -7.07 -5.09 5.68
N LEU A 61 -6.13 -4.61 4.87
CA LEU A 61 -6.19 -3.28 4.27
C LEU A 61 -6.90 -3.29 2.92
N GLY A 62 -6.88 -4.42 2.20
CA GLY A 62 -7.41 -4.50 0.84
C GLY A 62 -6.91 -5.71 0.06
N THR A 63 -6.85 -5.56 -1.27
CA THR A 63 -6.49 -6.62 -2.23
C THR A 63 -5.55 -6.09 -3.31
N VAL A 64 -4.65 -6.96 -3.78
CA VAL A 64 -3.88 -6.75 -5.02
C VAL A 64 -4.81 -7.06 -6.21
N THR A 65 -4.70 -6.28 -7.28
CA THR A 65 -5.56 -6.37 -8.48
C THR A 65 -4.73 -6.57 -9.74
N ASP A 66 -5.34 -7.09 -10.79
CA ASP A 66 -4.66 -7.33 -12.08
C ASP A 66 -4.52 -6.05 -12.93
N GLU A 67 -5.25 -4.99 -12.60
CA GLU A 67 -5.15 -3.70 -13.28
C GLU A 67 -4.09 -2.79 -12.65
N PRO A 68 -3.27 -2.06 -13.44
CA PRO A 68 -2.21 -1.18 -12.95
C PRO A 68 -2.75 0.17 -12.44
N THR A 69 -3.77 0.12 -11.59
CA THR A 69 -4.39 1.27 -10.92
C THR A 69 -4.35 1.08 -9.42
N ILE A 70 -4.11 2.16 -8.69
CA ILE A 70 -4.11 2.13 -7.22
C ILE A 70 -5.34 2.91 -6.74
N HIS A 71 -6.22 2.20 -6.03
CA HIS A 71 -7.43 2.74 -5.43
C HIS A 71 -7.24 2.78 -3.92
N VAL A 72 -7.32 3.98 -3.34
CA VAL A 72 -7.18 4.18 -1.89
C VAL A 72 -8.38 4.97 -1.40
N THR A 73 -9.15 4.41 -0.48
CA THR A 73 -10.21 5.16 0.22
C THR A 73 -9.73 5.53 1.62
N THR A 74 -9.79 6.81 1.98
CA THR A 74 -9.53 7.30 3.35
C THR A 74 -10.82 7.80 3.98
N ALA A 75 -10.75 8.21 5.25
CA ALA A 75 -11.87 8.87 5.92
C ALA A 75 -12.42 10.09 5.14
N GLU A 76 -11.57 10.80 4.40
CA GLU A 76 -11.92 12.05 3.73
C GLU A 76 -12.28 11.88 2.25
N ARG A 77 -11.62 10.96 1.52
CA ARG A 77 -11.83 10.80 0.08
C ARG A 77 -11.30 9.50 -0.49
N ALA A 78 -11.72 9.19 -1.71
CA ALA A 78 -11.11 8.19 -2.56
C ALA A 78 -10.07 8.79 -3.51
N TYR A 79 -9.00 8.06 -3.74
CA TYR A 79 -7.94 8.36 -4.70
C TYR A 79 -7.87 7.23 -5.73
N ILE A 80 -7.80 7.60 -7.01
CA ILE A 80 -7.53 6.68 -8.11
C ILE A 80 -6.25 7.17 -8.78
N LEU A 81 -5.18 6.38 -8.67
CA LEU A 81 -3.85 6.74 -9.13
C LEU A 81 -3.42 5.81 -10.27
N ASN A 82 -2.83 6.38 -11.30
CA ASN A 82 -2.14 5.61 -12.33
C ASN A 82 -0.81 5.10 -11.77
N LYS A 83 -0.67 3.77 -11.61
CA LYS A 83 0.49 3.15 -10.98
C LYS A 83 1.80 3.40 -11.76
N PRO A 84 1.86 3.26 -13.10
CA PRO A 84 3.06 3.57 -13.87
C PRO A 84 3.56 5.01 -13.68
N ASN A 85 2.66 6.00 -13.71
CA ASN A 85 3.02 7.40 -13.51
C ASN A 85 3.58 7.64 -12.10
N LEU A 86 2.94 7.05 -11.08
CA LEU A 86 3.38 7.18 -9.69
C LEU A 86 4.74 6.52 -9.45
N GLU A 87 4.95 5.33 -10.02
CA GLU A 87 6.23 4.62 -9.95
C GLU A 87 7.33 5.42 -10.65
N SER A 88 7.06 5.98 -11.82
CA SER A 88 8.00 6.85 -12.53
C SER A 88 8.36 8.09 -11.71
N LEU A 89 7.38 8.80 -11.15
CA LEU A 89 7.61 9.96 -10.29
C LEU A 89 8.48 9.60 -9.08
N TRP A 90 8.23 8.45 -8.45
CA TRP A 90 9.00 7.99 -7.31
C TRP A 90 10.45 7.65 -7.69
N GLN A 91 10.67 6.93 -8.80
CA GLN A 91 12.01 6.53 -9.25
C GLN A 91 12.88 7.73 -9.67
N HIS A 92 12.27 8.74 -10.29
CA HIS A 92 12.99 9.89 -10.83
C HIS A 92 13.12 11.07 -9.86
N ALA A 93 12.39 11.08 -8.74
CA ALA A 93 12.42 12.19 -7.78
C ALA A 93 13.85 12.54 -7.29
N LEU A 94 14.64 11.54 -6.91
CA LEU A 94 16.03 11.73 -6.46
C LEU A 94 16.97 12.14 -7.60
N PRO A 95 17.00 11.44 -8.76
CA PRO A 95 17.78 11.88 -9.92
C PRO A 95 17.49 13.33 -10.34
N THR A 96 16.22 13.74 -10.40
CA THR A 96 15.82 15.11 -10.76
C THR A 96 16.32 16.13 -9.74
N LEU A 97 16.30 15.80 -8.45
CA LEU A 97 16.82 16.69 -7.41
C LEU A 97 18.34 16.88 -7.50
N LEU A 98 19.07 15.80 -7.80
CA LEU A 98 20.54 15.82 -7.81
C LEU A 98 21.13 16.38 -9.10
N ASN A 99 20.41 16.24 -10.21
CA ASN A 99 20.81 16.74 -11.53
C ASN A 99 19.66 17.57 -12.15
N PRO A 100 19.32 18.73 -11.56
CA PRO A 100 18.35 19.62 -12.18
C PRO A 100 18.91 20.09 -13.53
N SER A 101 18.09 20.00 -14.57
CA SER A 101 18.44 20.41 -15.94
C SER A 101 18.71 21.91 -16.04
#